data_AF-A0A0B1T5G9-F1
#
_entry.id   AF-A0A0B1T5G9-F1
#
_cell.length_a   1.000
_cell.length_b   1.000
_cell.length_c   1.000
_cell.angle_alpha   90.00
_cell.angle_beta   90.00
_cell.angle_gamma   90.00
#
_symmetry.space_group_name_H-M   'P 1'
#
loop_
_entity.id
_entity.type
_entity.pdbx_description
1 polymer ?
#
loop_
_entity_poly.entity_id
_entity_poly.type
_entity_poly.pdbx_seq_one_letter_code
_entity_poly.pdbx_strand_id
1 'polypeptide(L)'
;MKILELDQLTNRDELDLFFDLLKVTIETTFRYHGHQKVITLAHSMGNPLMLYFYNNIVNQDWKDKFIESHVSLGAPWGGAMQIVRVFASGYNMNYYRVLLPPSKLRGMQRSFTSSAFLFPSYAVWNSTEVLASTDTKNYTLENVEEFFNDVNYPTGWEQYKVAAQLNGNLDPPGVKVHCIYGTGIDTPERFSWAKGYFPDYPPSVVFGDGDGTVNRRSAEVCLRWNESNNQGKRVTTHEIPGAEHMAIMQNPAAIELIRKAVYDLL
;
A
#
# COMPACT_ATOMS: atom_id res chain seq x y z
N MET A 1 -15.12 23.15 -37.40
CA MET A 1 -14.94 23.43 -35.97
C MET A 1 -15.78 22.42 -35.21
N LYS A 2 -15.22 21.24 -34.93
CA LYS A 2 -15.90 20.19 -34.16
C LYS A 2 -15.82 20.60 -32.70
N ILE A 3 -16.98 20.77 -32.08
CA ILE A 3 -17.12 20.93 -30.63
C ILE A 3 -16.65 19.59 -30.05
N LEU A 4 -15.50 19.60 -29.39
CA LEU A 4 -15.08 18.49 -28.53
C LEU A 4 -16.04 18.49 -27.34
N GLU A 5 -16.73 17.38 -27.15
CA GLU A 5 -17.60 17.13 -26.00
C GLU A 5 -16.82 17.37 -24.70
N LEU A 6 -17.39 18.20 -23.82
CA LEU A 6 -16.85 18.50 -22.50
C LEU A 6 -16.76 17.27 -21.58
N ASP A 7 -17.29 16.11 -21.98
CA ASP A 7 -17.27 14.86 -21.21
C ASP A 7 -15.91 14.15 -21.21
N GLN A 8 -14.94 14.57 -22.05
CA GLN A 8 -13.58 14.03 -22.00
C GLN A 8 -12.62 14.82 -21.10
N LEU A 9 -13.07 15.93 -20.49
CA LEU A 9 -12.26 16.77 -19.60
C LEU A 9 -12.44 16.44 -18.10
N THR A 10 -13.35 15.52 -17.76
CA THR A 10 -13.75 15.19 -16.38
C THR A 10 -13.22 13.84 -15.88
N ASN A 11 -12.45 13.10 -16.68
CA ASN A 11 -11.98 11.75 -16.36
C ASN A 11 -10.48 11.72 -16.07
N ARG A 12 -10.01 12.62 -15.20
CA ARG A 12 -8.64 12.59 -14.68
C ARG A 12 -8.65 11.95 -13.29
N ASP A 13 -7.82 10.94 -13.09
CA ASP A 13 -7.65 10.34 -11.77
C ASP A 13 -7.10 11.39 -10.80
N GLU A 14 -7.47 11.29 -9.51
CA GLU A 14 -7.12 12.26 -8.46
C GLU A 14 -5.61 12.59 -8.41
N LEU A 15 -4.76 11.70 -8.93
CA LEU A 15 -3.30 11.76 -8.89
C LEU A 15 -2.63 12.04 -10.25
N ASP A 16 -3.37 12.31 -11.32
CA ASP A 16 -2.79 12.54 -12.67
C ASP A 16 -1.73 13.64 -12.66
N LEU A 17 -2.04 14.79 -12.07
CA LEU A 17 -1.09 15.90 -11.97
C LEU A 17 0.15 15.51 -11.15
N PHE A 18 -0.02 14.72 -10.09
CA PHE A 18 1.10 14.24 -9.29
C PHE A 18 2.01 13.32 -10.12
N PHE A 19 1.43 12.39 -10.89
CA PHE A 19 2.21 11.48 -11.73
C PHE A 19 2.91 12.19 -12.90
N ASP A 20 2.26 13.19 -13.50
CA ASP A 20 2.89 14.06 -14.51
C ASP A 20 4.11 14.79 -13.92
N LEU A 21 3.95 15.39 -12.73
CA LEU A 21 5.03 16.09 -12.05
C LEU A 21 6.14 15.13 -11.58
N LEU A 22 5.79 13.93 -11.11
CA LEU A 22 6.76 12.90 -10.73
C LEU A 22 7.60 12.48 -11.93
N LYS A 23 6.96 12.22 -13.07
CA LYS A 23 7.65 11.89 -14.33
C LYS A 23 8.59 13.01 -14.75
N VAL A 24 8.11 14.25 -14.78
CA VAL A 24 8.94 15.44 -15.10
C VAL A 24 10.10 15.60 -14.13
N THR A 25 9.89 15.35 -12.83
CA THR A 25 10.94 15.43 -11.80
C THR A 25 12.03 14.40 -12.03
N ILE A 26 11.66 13.16 -12.34
CA ILE A 26 12.62 12.08 -12.64
C ILE A 26 13.43 12.43 -13.90
N GLU A 27 12.76 12.86 -14.98
CA GLU A 27 13.45 13.23 -16.21
C GLU A 27 14.37 14.45 -16.03
N THR A 28 13.97 15.41 -15.20
CA THR A 28 14.77 16.60 -14.90
C THR A 28 15.99 16.23 -14.06
N THR A 29 15.81 15.38 -13.05
CA THR A 29 16.92 14.85 -12.22
C THR A 29 17.92 14.11 -13.10
N PHE A 30 17.46 13.25 -14.00
CA PHE A 30 18.31 12.57 -14.98
C PHE A 30 19.15 13.57 -15.81
N ARG A 31 18.52 14.61 -16.36
CA ARG A 31 19.23 15.62 -17.19
C ARG A 31 20.25 16.43 -16.39
N TYR A 32 19.92 16.84 -15.16
CA TYR A 32 20.80 17.68 -14.34
C TYR A 32 21.93 16.93 -13.65
N HIS A 33 21.82 15.61 -13.51
CA HIS A 33 22.87 14.77 -12.95
C HIS A 33 23.65 14.00 -14.03
N GLY A 34 23.89 14.63 -15.18
CA GLY A 34 24.75 14.09 -16.23
C GLY A 34 24.20 12.85 -16.93
N HIS A 35 22.88 12.75 -17.06
CA HIS A 35 22.18 11.59 -17.64
C HIS A 35 22.40 10.29 -16.86
N GLN A 36 22.61 10.40 -15.54
CA GLN A 36 22.60 9.25 -14.64
C GLN A 36 21.15 8.87 -14.32
N LYS A 37 20.87 7.56 -14.39
CA LYS A 37 19.57 7.00 -14.03
C LYS A 37 19.24 7.25 -12.56
N VAL A 38 17.96 7.43 -12.27
CA VAL A 38 17.46 7.79 -10.95
C VAL A 38 17.16 6.54 -10.13
N ILE A 39 17.61 6.54 -8.88
CA ILE A 39 17.16 5.58 -7.86
C ILE A 39 15.97 6.19 -7.13
N THR A 40 14.86 5.46 -7.08
CA THR A 40 13.68 5.88 -6.33
C THR A 40 13.64 5.15 -5.00
N LEU A 41 13.20 5.83 -3.94
CA LEU A 41 13.01 5.26 -2.61
C LEU A 41 11.59 5.59 -2.16
N ALA A 42 10.84 4.58 -1.75
CA ALA A 42 9.50 4.77 -1.21
C ALA A 42 9.31 4.03 0.12
N HIS A 43 8.55 4.65 1.02
CA HIS A 43 8.15 4.07 2.30
C HIS A 43 6.64 3.80 2.30
N SER A 44 6.24 2.68 2.90
CA SER A 44 4.84 2.32 3.12
C SER A 44 4.01 2.44 1.83
N MET A 45 2.88 3.15 1.86
CA MET A 45 1.99 3.40 0.72
C MET A 45 2.67 3.98 -0.54
N GLY A 46 3.81 4.66 -0.39
CA GLY A 46 4.56 5.16 -1.55
C GLY A 46 4.97 4.04 -2.51
N ASN A 47 5.13 2.81 -2.01
CA ASN A 47 5.51 1.65 -2.80
C ASN A 47 4.41 1.17 -3.75
N PRO A 48 3.19 0.81 -3.28
CA PRO A 48 2.11 0.48 -4.20
C PRO A 48 1.72 1.66 -5.12
N LEU A 49 1.95 2.91 -4.70
CA LEU A 49 1.76 4.07 -5.58
C LEU A 49 2.80 4.12 -6.71
N MET A 50 4.07 3.86 -6.40
CA MET A 50 5.13 3.73 -7.41
C MET A 50 4.89 2.52 -8.33
N LEU A 51 4.35 1.41 -7.80
CA LEU A 51 3.96 0.25 -8.61
C LEU A 51 2.91 0.65 -9.66
N TYR A 52 1.87 1.38 -9.22
CA TYR A 52 0.86 1.92 -10.13
C TYR A 52 1.49 2.82 -11.20
N PHE A 53 2.40 3.73 -10.81
CA PHE A 53 3.11 4.60 -11.74
C PHE A 53 3.90 3.79 -12.80
N TYR A 54 4.64 2.76 -12.39
CA TYR A 54 5.45 1.95 -13.30
C TYR A 54 4.63 1.08 -14.26
N ASN A 55 3.43 0.67 -13.86
CA ASN A 55 2.59 -0.23 -14.64
C ASN A 55 1.59 0.51 -15.53
N ASN A 56 1.12 1.71 -15.12
CA ASN A 56 0.02 2.40 -15.80
C ASN A 56 0.41 3.75 -16.42
N ILE A 57 1.45 4.43 -15.91
CA ILE A 57 1.78 5.80 -16.35
C ILE A 57 2.96 5.84 -17.31
N VAL A 58 3.95 4.96 -17.14
CA VAL A 58 5.17 4.93 -17.95
C VAL A 58 5.36 3.58 -18.66
N ASN A 59 5.98 3.61 -19.83
CA ASN A 59 6.30 2.40 -20.60
C ASN A 59 7.70 1.86 -20.26
N GLN A 60 8.01 0.66 -20.76
CA GLN A 60 9.28 -0.01 -20.47
C GLN A 60 10.50 0.78 -20.97
N ASP A 61 10.44 1.36 -22.17
CA ASP A 61 11.53 2.18 -22.73
C ASP A 61 11.85 3.39 -21.83
N TRP A 62 10.83 4.03 -21.27
CA TRP A 62 11.00 5.13 -20.33
C TRP A 62 11.66 4.62 -19.04
N LYS A 63 11.18 3.51 -18.49
CA LYS A 63 11.76 2.90 -17.27
C LYS A 63 13.23 2.55 -17.47
N ASP A 64 13.56 1.92 -18.60
CA ASP A 64 14.93 1.52 -18.94
C ASP A 64 15.87 2.72 -19.12
N LYS A 65 15.34 3.85 -19.59
CA LYS A 65 16.11 5.08 -19.79
C LYS A 65 16.36 5.85 -18.49
N PHE A 66 15.35 5.95 -17.62
CA PHE A 66 15.37 6.90 -16.51
C PHE A 66 15.56 6.27 -15.13
N ILE A 67 15.23 4.99 -14.94
CA ILE A 67 15.25 4.34 -13.63
C ILE A 67 16.43 3.39 -13.52
N GLU A 68 17.22 3.56 -12.46
CA GLU A 68 18.28 2.64 -12.09
C GLU A 68 17.68 1.50 -11.27
N SER A 69 17.02 1.85 -10.16
CA SER A 69 16.37 0.91 -9.28
C SER A 69 15.27 1.55 -8.43
N HIS A 70 14.40 0.72 -7.87
CA HIS A 70 13.40 1.08 -6.88
C HIS A 70 13.73 0.41 -5.54
N VAL A 71 14.03 1.22 -4.54
CA VAL A 71 14.23 0.77 -3.17
C VAL A 71 12.90 0.89 -2.44
N SER A 72 12.38 -0.25 -2.03
CA SER A 72 11.10 -0.36 -1.37
C SER A 72 11.29 -0.64 0.11
N LEU A 73 10.69 0.21 0.96
CA LEU A 73 10.79 0.09 2.42
C LEU A 73 9.41 -0.09 3.06
N GLY A 74 9.16 -1.25 3.65
CA GLY A 74 7.94 -1.55 4.41
C GLY A 74 6.67 -1.48 3.55
N ALA A 75 6.68 -2.05 2.35
CA ALA A 75 5.60 -1.90 1.38
C ALA A 75 4.37 -2.78 1.69
N PRO A 76 3.17 -2.19 1.84
CA PRO A 76 1.91 -2.93 1.87
C PRO A 76 1.44 -3.24 0.44
N TRP A 77 2.15 -4.12 -0.29
CA TRP A 77 1.87 -4.36 -1.71
C TRP A 77 0.41 -4.78 -1.97
N GLY A 78 -0.15 -5.67 -1.15
CA GLY A 78 -1.54 -6.10 -1.24
C GLY A 78 -2.51 -5.34 -0.32
N GLY A 79 -2.06 -4.27 0.34
CA GLY A 79 -2.80 -3.60 1.41
C GLY A 79 -2.41 -4.08 2.81
N ALA A 80 -3.17 -3.66 3.81
CA ALA A 80 -2.93 -3.97 5.22
C ALA A 80 -4.23 -4.22 5.97
N MET A 81 -4.26 -5.25 6.83
CA MET A 81 -5.44 -5.59 7.62
C MET A 81 -5.91 -4.44 8.51
N GLN A 82 -4.99 -3.60 8.99
CA GLN A 82 -5.31 -2.45 9.82
C GLN A 82 -6.38 -1.52 9.22
N ILE A 83 -6.47 -1.46 7.89
CA ILE A 83 -7.47 -0.67 7.16
C ILE A 83 -8.91 -1.11 7.48
N VAL A 84 -9.16 -2.41 7.68
CA VAL A 84 -10.50 -2.93 8.02
C VAL A 84 -10.98 -2.31 9.35
N ARG A 85 -10.10 -2.25 10.35
CA ARG A 85 -10.40 -1.59 11.64
C ARG A 85 -10.56 -0.08 11.50
N VAL A 86 -9.76 0.56 10.64
CA VAL A 86 -9.87 2.00 10.36
C VAL A 86 -11.28 2.35 9.84
N PHE A 87 -11.79 1.59 8.88
CA PHE A 87 -13.15 1.81 8.37
C PHE A 87 -14.24 1.47 9.40
N ALA A 88 -14.06 0.46 10.24
CA ALA A 88 -15.04 0.08 11.25
C ALA A 88 -15.05 1.02 12.47
N SER A 89 -14.04 0.94 13.34
CA SER A 89 -14.00 1.63 14.64
C SER A 89 -13.08 2.85 14.67
N GLY A 90 -12.36 3.11 13.57
CA GLY A 90 -11.24 4.04 13.56
C GLY A 90 -10.00 3.47 14.26
N TYR A 91 -8.88 4.17 14.09
CA TYR A 91 -7.60 3.78 14.68
C TYR A 91 -6.78 5.01 15.10
N ASN A 92 -6.40 5.07 16.37
CA ASN A 92 -5.54 6.15 16.89
C ASN A 92 -4.05 5.78 16.86
N MET A 93 -3.63 4.82 16.01
CA MET A 93 -2.23 4.40 15.88
C MET A 93 -1.61 3.87 17.19
N ASN A 94 -2.44 3.38 18.11
CA ASN A 94 -2.06 3.02 19.48
C ASN A 94 -1.37 4.15 20.26
N TYR A 95 -1.42 5.40 19.76
CA TYR A 95 -1.00 6.58 20.51
C TYR A 95 -2.10 6.96 21.49
N TYR A 96 -2.05 6.36 22.68
CA TYR A 96 -2.89 6.71 23.82
C TYR A 96 -2.78 8.18 24.25
N ARG A 97 -1.76 8.90 23.75
CA ARG A 97 -1.50 10.33 24.02
C ARG A 97 -2.20 11.28 23.06
N VAL A 98 -2.75 10.80 21.94
CA VAL A 98 -3.61 11.63 21.06
C VAL A 98 -4.98 11.72 21.73
N LEU A 99 -5.39 12.93 22.13
CA LEU A 99 -6.58 13.22 22.95
C LEU A 99 -7.94 12.86 22.29
N LEU A 100 -7.95 12.20 21.14
CA LEU A 100 -9.16 11.83 20.40
C LEU A 100 -9.34 10.30 20.38
N PRO A 101 -10.50 9.80 20.82
CA PRO A 101 -10.79 8.37 20.72
C PRO A 101 -10.90 7.94 19.24
N PRO A 102 -10.61 6.67 18.90
CA PRO A 102 -10.61 6.18 17.51
C PRO A 102 -11.87 6.53 16.71
N SER A 103 -13.05 6.45 17.34
CA SER A 103 -14.34 6.78 16.70
C SER A 103 -14.45 8.24 16.26
N LYS A 104 -13.74 9.17 16.91
CA LYS A 104 -13.67 10.59 16.52
C LYS A 104 -12.72 10.83 15.35
N LEU A 105 -11.68 10.00 15.20
CA LEU A 105 -10.77 10.04 14.06
C LEU A 105 -11.37 9.35 12.82
N ARG A 106 -12.25 8.38 13.03
CA ARG A 106 -12.86 7.54 11.98
C ARG A 106 -13.41 8.35 10.81
N GLY A 107 -14.13 9.45 11.05
CA GLY A 107 -14.69 10.26 9.97
C GLY A 107 -13.63 10.80 9.00
N MET A 108 -12.54 11.33 9.55
CA MET A 108 -11.40 11.80 8.77
C MET A 108 -10.68 10.64 8.07
N GLN A 109 -10.43 9.53 8.78
CA GLN A 109 -9.72 8.38 8.20
C GLN A 109 -10.48 7.72 7.05
N ARG A 110 -11.82 7.65 7.16
CA ARG A 110 -12.71 7.17 6.10
C ARG A 110 -12.67 8.08 4.87
N SER A 111 -12.50 9.38 5.06
CA SER A 111 -12.44 10.34 3.94
C SER A 111 -11.16 10.24 3.10
N PHE A 112 -10.12 9.57 3.61
CA PHE A 112 -8.88 9.38 2.86
C PHE A 112 -9.02 8.20 1.89
N THR A 113 -9.00 8.49 0.58
CA THR A 113 -9.07 7.48 -0.49
C THR A 113 -7.90 6.50 -0.44
N SER A 114 -6.77 6.90 0.13
CA SER A 114 -5.64 6.03 0.46
C SER A 114 -6.00 4.85 1.37
N SER A 115 -6.96 5.02 2.28
CA SER A 115 -7.44 3.93 3.12
C SER A 115 -8.06 2.83 2.24
N ALA A 116 -8.88 3.19 1.25
CA ALA A 116 -9.48 2.24 0.33
C ALA A 116 -8.42 1.60 -0.61
N PHE A 117 -7.44 2.38 -1.07
CA PHE A 117 -6.31 1.88 -1.87
C PHE A 117 -5.49 0.79 -1.14
N LEU A 118 -5.40 0.87 0.18
CA LEU A 118 -4.67 -0.08 1.02
C LEU A 118 -5.55 -1.17 1.65
N PHE A 119 -6.81 -1.29 1.24
CA PHE A 119 -7.67 -2.38 1.70
C PHE A 119 -7.07 -3.73 1.27
N PRO A 120 -7.18 -4.80 2.09
CA PRO A 120 -6.73 -6.14 1.70
C PRO A 120 -7.19 -6.55 0.28
N SER A 121 -6.24 -6.96 -0.57
CA SER A 121 -6.53 -7.30 -1.96
C SER A 121 -6.62 -8.81 -2.21
N TYR A 122 -7.34 -9.19 -3.27
CA TYR A 122 -7.46 -10.57 -3.75
C TYR A 122 -6.12 -11.18 -4.20
N ALA A 123 -5.11 -10.35 -4.48
CA ALA A 123 -3.77 -10.82 -4.86
C ALA A 123 -2.99 -11.43 -3.67
N VAL A 124 -3.42 -11.16 -2.44
CA VAL A 124 -2.73 -11.60 -1.21
C VAL A 124 -3.66 -12.35 -0.24
N TRP A 125 -4.92 -11.93 -0.09
CA TRP A 125 -5.88 -12.59 0.80
C TRP A 125 -6.85 -13.47 0.02
N ASN A 126 -7.21 -14.62 0.62
CA ASN A 126 -8.22 -15.51 0.04
C ASN A 126 -9.61 -14.85 0.16
N SER A 127 -10.44 -15.00 -0.88
CA SER A 127 -11.77 -14.40 -0.93
C SER A 127 -12.68 -14.78 0.25
N THR A 128 -12.51 -16.00 0.76
CA THR A 128 -13.29 -16.58 1.86
C THR A 128 -12.67 -16.37 3.25
N GLU A 129 -11.47 -15.80 3.34
CA GLU A 129 -10.80 -15.54 4.61
C GLU A 129 -11.56 -14.46 5.39
N VAL A 130 -12.00 -14.77 6.62
CA VAL A 130 -12.69 -13.77 7.46
C VAL A 130 -11.68 -12.73 7.94
N LEU A 131 -11.90 -11.48 7.53
CA LEU A 131 -11.11 -10.31 7.90
C LEU A 131 -11.63 -9.68 9.20
N ALA A 132 -12.96 -9.67 9.35
CA ALA A 132 -13.67 -9.09 10.49
C ALA A 132 -14.90 -9.94 10.84
N SER A 133 -15.27 -10.01 12.12
CA SER A 133 -16.49 -10.70 12.56
C SER A 133 -17.23 -9.96 13.67
N THR A 134 -18.53 -10.20 13.76
CA THR A 134 -19.43 -9.76 14.84
C THR A 134 -20.04 -10.99 15.52
N ASP A 135 -20.97 -10.78 16.45
CA ASP A 135 -21.76 -11.86 17.04
C ASP A 135 -22.72 -12.54 16.04
N THR A 136 -22.99 -11.91 14.89
CA THR A 136 -23.97 -12.41 13.91
C THR A 136 -23.42 -12.61 12.51
N LYS A 137 -22.26 -12.02 12.17
CA LYS A 137 -21.76 -11.98 10.78
C LYS A 137 -20.24 -12.11 10.69
N ASN A 138 -19.78 -12.67 9.57
CA ASN A 138 -18.39 -12.67 9.14
C ASN A 138 -18.24 -11.82 7.87
N TYR A 139 -17.21 -10.98 7.83
CA TYR A 139 -16.83 -10.17 6.69
C TYR A 139 -15.55 -10.73 6.06
N THR A 140 -15.61 -11.00 4.77
CA THR A 140 -14.53 -11.49 3.92
C THR A 140 -14.35 -10.52 2.73
N LEU A 141 -13.50 -10.84 1.76
CA LEU A 141 -13.43 -10.04 0.54
C LEU A 141 -14.67 -10.19 -0.36
N GLU A 142 -15.44 -11.26 -0.20
CA GLU A 142 -16.64 -11.54 -1.00
C GLU A 142 -17.84 -10.65 -0.63
N ASN A 143 -17.87 -10.08 0.59
CA ASN A 143 -18.99 -9.27 1.08
C ASN A 143 -18.57 -7.89 1.61
N VAL A 144 -17.59 -7.25 0.96
CA VAL A 144 -17.08 -5.92 1.32
C VAL A 144 -18.18 -4.82 1.24
N GLU A 145 -19.11 -4.92 0.29
CA GLU A 145 -20.25 -4.00 0.20
C GLU A 145 -21.13 -4.06 1.46
N GLU A 146 -21.41 -5.27 1.95
CA GLU A 146 -22.16 -5.46 3.20
C GLU A 146 -21.41 -4.88 4.39
N PHE A 147 -20.09 -5.06 4.46
CA PHE A 147 -19.26 -4.44 5.50
C PHE A 147 -19.44 -2.91 5.52
N PHE A 148 -19.36 -2.26 4.37
CA PHE A 148 -19.52 -0.80 4.29
C PHE A 148 -20.94 -0.32 4.64
N ASN A 149 -21.96 -1.09 4.28
CA ASN A 149 -23.34 -0.81 4.68
C ASN A 149 -23.53 -0.95 6.20
N ASP A 150 -23.01 -2.03 6.78
CA ASP A 150 -23.17 -2.33 8.21
C ASP A 150 -22.39 -1.35 9.12
N VAL A 151 -21.29 -0.75 8.62
CA VAL A 151 -20.59 0.34 9.33
C VAL A 151 -21.17 1.73 9.06
N ASN A 152 -22.32 1.80 8.38
CA ASN A 152 -23.03 3.01 7.94
C ASN A 152 -22.12 3.98 7.15
N TYR A 153 -21.41 3.43 6.16
CA TYR A 153 -20.52 4.20 5.28
C TYR A 153 -20.52 3.68 3.83
N PRO A 154 -21.66 3.79 3.11
CA PRO A 154 -21.77 3.31 1.73
C PRO A 154 -20.80 4.01 0.76
N THR A 155 -20.37 5.24 1.04
CA THR A 155 -19.31 5.92 0.27
C THR A 155 -18.00 5.13 0.26
N GLY A 156 -17.70 4.38 1.32
CA GLY A 156 -16.51 3.53 1.37
C GLY A 156 -16.55 2.39 0.36
N TRP A 157 -17.74 1.89 0.01
CA TRP A 157 -17.89 0.90 -1.06
C TRP A 157 -17.55 1.50 -2.43
N GLU A 158 -18.00 2.72 -2.69
CA GLU A 158 -17.65 3.45 -3.92
C GLU A 158 -16.13 3.70 -4.00
N GLN A 159 -15.52 4.12 -2.88
CA GLN A 159 -14.06 4.27 -2.79
C GLN A 159 -13.33 2.94 -3.04
N TYR A 160 -13.81 1.84 -2.45
CA TYR A 160 -13.22 0.51 -2.61
C TYR A 160 -13.25 0.04 -4.07
N LYS A 161 -14.39 0.18 -4.75
CA LYS A 161 -14.52 -0.21 -6.17
C LYS A 161 -13.51 0.47 -7.07
N VAL A 162 -13.19 1.73 -6.80
CA VAL A 162 -12.24 2.52 -7.60
C VAL A 162 -10.80 2.27 -7.18
N ALA A 163 -10.51 2.34 -5.88
CA ALA A 163 -9.13 2.40 -5.38
C ALA A 163 -8.51 1.04 -5.04
N ALA A 164 -9.25 0.11 -4.44
CA ALA A 164 -8.67 -1.10 -3.84
C ALA A 164 -8.08 -2.08 -4.86
N GLN A 165 -8.45 -1.95 -6.14
CA GLN A 165 -8.03 -2.84 -7.21
C GLN A 165 -7.09 -2.16 -8.23
N LEU A 166 -6.62 -0.94 -7.97
CA LEU A 166 -5.79 -0.17 -8.92
C LEU A 166 -4.49 -0.87 -9.32
N ASN A 167 -3.92 -1.70 -8.43
CA ASN A 167 -2.71 -2.48 -8.73
C ASN A 167 -2.99 -3.92 -9.18
N GLY A 168 -4.26 -4.31 -9.32
CA GLY A 168 -4.69 -5.62 -9.82
C GLY A 168 -3.95 -6.79 -9.15
N ASN A 169 -3.28 -7.61 -9.97
CA ASN A 169 -2.55 -8.81 -9.53
C ASN A 169 -1.15 -8.53 -8.95
N LEU A 170 -0.78 -7.25 -8.78
CA LEU A 170 0.54 -6.82 -8.32
C LEU A 170 1.65 -7.27 -9.29
N ASP A 171 1.43 -6.98 -10.57
CA ASP A 171 2.39 -7.30 -11.64
C ASP A 171 3.74 -6.59 -11.41
N PRO A 172 4.87 -7.26 -11.68
CA PRO A 172 6.20 -6.72 -11.42
C PRO A 172 6.46 -5.41 -12.18
N PRO A 173 7.20 -4.45 -11.58
CA PRO A 173 7.29 -3.08 -12.11
C PRO A 173 8.18 -2.92 -13.36
N GLY A 174 8.90 -3.95 -13.80
CA GLY A 174 9.83 -3.87 -14.93
C GLY A 174 11.08 -3.02 -14.66
N VAL A 175 11.45 -2.84 -13.39
CA VAL A 175 12.68 -2.15 -12.96
C VAL A 175 13.45 -3.02 -11.96
N LYS A 176 14.72 -2.71 -11.71
CA LYS A 176 15.47 -3.36 -10.62
C LYS A 176 14.85 -2.98 -9.29
N VAL A 177 14.59 -3.95 -8.41
CA VAL A 177 13.92 -3.70 -7.11
C VAL A 177 14.78 -4.21 -5.95
N HIS A 178 14.87 -3.40 -4.90
CA HIS A 178 15.40 -3.78 -3.59
C HIS A 178 14.27 -3.70 -2.56
N CYS A 179 13.70 -4.84 -2.20
CA CYS A 179 12.55 -4.95 -1.32
C CYS A 179 13.01 -5.18 0.13
N ILE A 180 12.78 -4.21 1.01
CA ILE A 180 13.23 -4.22 2.40
C ILE A 180 11.98 -4.15 3.29
N TYR A 181 11.81 -5.12 4.19
CA TYR A 181 10.61 -5.20 5.04
C TYR A 181 10.90 -5.75 6.43
N GLY A 182 10.10 -5.34 7.41
CA GLY A 182 10.16 -5.82 8.78
C GLY A 182 9.33 -7.09 8.99
N THR A 183 9.75 -7.92 9.93
CA THR A 183 9.05 -9.13 10.39
C THR A 183 9.22 -9.31 11.90
N GLY A 184 8.52 -10.28 12.49
CA GLY A 184 8.64 -10.65 13.90
C GLY A 184 7.90 -9.70 14.85
N ILE A 185 6.99 -8.87 14.35
CA ILE A 185 6.18 -7.95 15.17
C ILE A 185 4.70 -8.31 15.00
N ASP A 186 4.02 -8.45 16.13
CA ASP A 186 2.58 -8.71 16.20
C ASP A 186 1.79 -7.71 15.34
N THR A 187 1.26 -8.22 14.23
CA THR A 187 0.56 -7.43 13.22
C THR A 187 -0.88 -7.92 13.11
N PRO A 188 -1.90 -7.03 13.15
CA PRO A 188 -3.30 -7.45 13.11
C PRO A 188 -3.63 -8.29 11.87
N GLU A 189 -4.27 -9.44 12.06
CA GLU A 189 -4.68 -10.37 11.00
C GLU A 189 -6.20 -10.53 10.92
N ARG A 190 -6.90 -10.44 12.06
CA ARG A 190 -8.37 -10.52 12.12
C ARG A 190 -8.91 -9.66 13.26
N PHE A 191 -10.09 -9.09 13.04
CA PHE A 191 -10.82 -8.32 14.04
C PHE A 191 -12.14 -9.01 14.42
N SER A 192 -12.50 -9.01 15.70
CA SER A 192 -13.80 -9.50 16.15
C SER A 192 -14.45 -8.55 17.15
N TRP A 193 -15.70 -8.21 16.93
CA TRP A 193 -16.49 -7.38 17.82
C TRP A 193 -17.54 -8.21 18.57
N ALA A 194 -17.64 -7.99 19.87
CA ALA A 194 -18.72 -8.55 20.67
C ALA A 194 -20.07 -7.88 20.34
N LYS A 195 -21.16 -8.51 20.78
CA LYS A 195 -22.52 -7.99 20.61
C LYS A 195 -22.63 -6.55 21.12
N GLY A 196 -23.09 -5.65 20.25
CA GLY A 196 -23.25 -4.22 20.56
C GLY A 196 -21.98 -3.37 20.51
N TYR A 197 -20.82 -3.93 20.15
CA TYR A 197 -19.56 -3.19 20.02
C TYR A 197 -19.29 -2.72 18.59
N PHE A 198 -19.77 -3.47 17.59
CA PHE A 198 -19.60 -3.10 16.19
C PHE A 198 -20.56 -1.96 15.79
N PRO A 199 -20.12 -0.94 15.03
CA PRO A 199 -18.74 -0.66 14.62
C PRO A 199 -18.01 0.36 15.53
N ASP A 200 -18.65 0.87 16.58
CA ASP A 200 -18.21 2.08 17.28
C ASP A 200 -17.14 1.88 18.37
N TYR A 201 -16.94 0.64 18.83
CA TYR A 201 -15.97 0.30 19.86
C TYR A 201 -14.80 -0.51 19.28
N PRO A 202 -13.65 -0.55 19.97
CA PRO A 202 -12.50 -1.34 19.52
C PRO A 202 -12.80 -2.84 19.45
N PRO A 203 -12.28 -3.57 18.45
CA PRO A 203 -12.38 -5.02 18.36
C PRO A 203 -11.36 -5.72 19.28
N SER A 204 -11.60 -7.01 19.54
CA SER A 204 -10.52 -7.94 19.86
C SER A 204 -9.71 -8.23 18.60
N VAL A 205 -8.39 -8.35 18.73
CA VAL A 205 -7.47 -8.50 17.60
C VAL A 205 -6.75 -9.84 17.70
N VAL A 206 -6.74 -10.58 16.59
CA VAL A 206 -5.81 -11.71 16.40
C VAL A 206 -4.61 -11.17 15.64
N PHE A 207 -3.41 -11.46 16.16
CA PHE A 207 -2.15 -11.02 15.57
C PHE A 207 -1.48 -12.17 14.82
N GLY A 208 -0.81 -11.83 13.73
CA GLY A 208 0.15 -12.66 13.01
C GLY A 208 1.46 -11.90 12.80
N ASP A 209 2.24 -12.35 11.83
CA ASP A 209 3.58 -11.82 11.57
C ASP A 209 3.56 -10.61 10.62
N GLY A 210 4.48 -9.67 10.84
CA GLY A 210 4.65 -8.44 10.05
C GLY A 210 5.53 -7.41 10.76
N ASP A 211 5.33 -6.14 10.44
CA ASP A 211 6.07 -5.01 11.01
C ASP A 211 5.27 -4.18 12.02
N GLY A 212 4.12 -4.70 12.47
CA GLY A 212 3.15 -4.04 13.36
C GLY A 212 2.04 -3.29 12.61
N THR A 213 2.21 -3.01 11.31
CA THR A 213 1.19 -2.38 10.45
C THR A 213 0.90 -3.22 9.21
N VAL A 214 1.94 -3.63 8.50
CA VAL A 214 1.89 -4.38 7.25
C VAL A 214 2.09 -5.85 7.54
N ASN A 215 1.10 -6.65 7.14
CA ASN A 215 1.15 -8.10 7.25
C ASN A 215 2.32 -8.64 6.41
N ARG A 216 3.07 -9.60 6.94
CA ARG A 216 4.20 -10.24 6.24
C ARG A 216 3.83 -10.70 4.84
N ARG A 217 2.68 -11.36 4.69
CA ARG A 217 2.12 -11.83 3.40
C ARG A 217 1.97 -10.72 2.35
N SER A 218 1.72 -9.48 2.79
CA SER A 218 1.61 -8.30 1.92
C SER A 218 2.99 -7.77 1.56
N ALA A 219 3.90 -7.67 2.53
CA ALA A 219 5.27 -7.21 2.30
C ALA A 219 6.08 -8.16 1.38
N GLU A 220 5.80 -9.45 1.46
CA GLU A 220 6.50 -10.51 0.73
C GLU A 220 6.06 -10.70 -0.73
N VAL A 221 5.11 -9.91 -1.25
CA VAL A 221 4.68 -10.01 -2.67
C VAL A 221 5.87 -9.89 -3.62
N CYS A 222 6.87 -9.06 -3.28
CA CYS A 222 8.07 -8.89 -4.07
C CYS A 222 8.91 -10.18 -4.23
N LEU A 223 8.74 -11.20 -3.39
CA LEU A 223 9.39 -12.52 -3.56
C LEU A 223 8.89 -13.27 -4.80
N ARG A 224 7.70 -12.90 -5.32
CA ARG A 224 7.14 -13.50 -6.55
C ARG A 224 7.80 -12.94 -7.81
N TRP A 225 8.47 -11.80 -7.70
CA TRP A 225 9.09 -11.11 -8.82
C TRP A 225 10.57 -11.54 -8.98
N ASN A 226 10.97 -11.81 -10.21
CA ASN A 226 12.34 -12.20 -10.56
C ASN A 226 12.63 -11.87 -12.04
N GLU A 227 13.86 -12.09 -12.50
CA GLU A 227 14.26 -11.73 -13.87
C GLU A 227 13.38 -12.36 -14.97
N SER A 228 12.77 -13.53 -14.74
CA SER A 228 11.91 -14.20 -15.73
C SER A 228 10.55 -13.52 -15.95
N ASN A 229 10.03 -12.82 -14.95
CA ASN A 229 8.73 -12.14 -15.04
C ASN A 229 8.80 -10.61 -14.88
N ASN A 230 9.95 -10.06 -14.47
CA ASN A 230 10.18 -8.64 -14.25
C ASN A 230 11.01 -8.01 -15.39
N GLN A 231 10.72 -8.36 -16.65
CA GLN A 231 11.40 -7.79 -17.84
C GLN A 231 12.93 -7.94 -17.82
N GLY A 232 13.44 -9.06 -17.31
CA GLY A 232 14.88 -9.30 -17.14
C GLY A 232 15.54 -8.48 -16.02
N LYS A 233 14.77 -7.73 -15.22
CA LYS A 233 15.31 -6.91 -14.13
C LYS A 233 15.33 -7.68 -12.81
N ARG A 234 16.45 -7.59 -12.10
CA ARG A 234 16.67 -8.27 -10.83
C ARG A 234 15.77 -7.70 -9.72
N VAL A 235 15.28 -8.58 -8.86
CA VAL A 235 14.62 -8.24 -7.59
C VAL A 235 15.43 -8.87 -6.47
N THR A 236 15.79 -8.08 -5.45
CA THR A 236 16.44 -8.54 -4.23
C THR A 236 15.53 -8.28 -3.04
N THR A 237 15.53 -9.17 -2.07
CA THR A 237 14.67 -9.08 -0.89
C THR A 237 15.50 -9.14 0.39
N HIS A 238 15.13 -8.31 1.38
CA HIS A 238 15.89 -8.13 2.62
C HIS A 238 14.91 -8.04 3.79
N GLU A 239 14.80 -9.15 4.52
CA GLU A 239 14.03 -9.22 5.76
C GLU A 239 14.83 -8.59 6.91
N ILE A 240 14.19 -7.75 7.71
CA ILE A 240 14.75 -7.16 8.93
C ILE A 240 13.91 -7.57 10.14
N PRO A 241 14.26 -8.66 10.84
CA PRO A 241 13.55 -9.09 12.03
C PRO A 241 13.51 -8.01 13.11
N GLY A 242 12.34 -7.79 13.70
CA GLY A 242 12.08 -6.80 14.75
C GLY A 242 12.05 -5.34 14.29
N ALA A 243 12.05 -5.06 12.99
CA ALA A 243 11.91 -3.69 12.48
C ALA A 243 10.43 -3.26 12.41
N GLU A 244 10.02 -2.35 13.29
CA GLU A 244 8.67 -1.78 13.30
C GLU A 244 8.45 -0.82 12.12
N HIS A 245 7.21 -0.76 11.61
CA HIS A 245 6.82 -0.06 10.39
C HIS A 245 7.35 1.38 10.24
N MET A 246 7.32 2.16 11.34
CA MET A 246 7.84 3.52 11.37
C MET A 246 9.31 3.55 11.79
N ALA A 247 9.69 2.72 12.75
CA ALA A 247 11.07 2.65 13.25
C ALA A 247 12.07 2.14 12.19
N ILE A 248 11.61 1.41 11.17
CA ILE A 248 12.45 0.90 10.08
C ILE A 248 13.20 2.01 9.33
N MET A 249 12.63 3.23 9.26
CA MET A 249 13.29 4.39 8.64
C MET A 249 14.54 4.85 9.41
N GLN A 250 14.63 4.52 10.70
CA GLN A 250 15.76 4.85 11.57
C GLN A 250 16.59 3.60 11.93
N ASN A 251 16.21 2.43 11.42
CA ASN A 251 16.89 1.18 11.73
C ASN A 251 18.28 1.16 11.04
N PRO A 252 19.38 0.95 11.78
CA PRO A 252 20.73 0.96 11.20
C PRO A 252 20.93 -0.07 10.08
N ALA A 253 20.30 -1.25 10.18
CA ALA A 253 20.39 -2.27 9.14
C ALA A 253 19.63 -1.85 7.88
N ALA A 254 18.45 -1.24 8.03
CA ALA A 254 17.69 -0.70 6.89
C ALA A 254 18.46 0.42 6.18
N ILE A 255 19.05 1.35 6.95
CA ILE A 255 19.88 2.44 6.41
C ILE A 255 21.09 1.87 5.66
N GLU A 256 21.75 0.84 6.20
CA GLU A 256 22.88 0.19 5.54
C GLU A 256 22.46 -0.52 4.25
N LEU A 257 21.29 -1.17 4.22
CA LEU A 257 20.75 -1.78 3.00
C LEU A 257 20.42 -0.71 1.94
N ILE A 258 19.79 0.40 2.33
CA ILE A 258 19.52 1.53 1.42
C ILE A 258 20.84 2.09 0.89
N ARG A 259 21.85 2.28 1.75
CA ARG A 259 23.19 2.71 1.33
C ARG A 259 23.76 1.75 0.30
N LYS A 260 23.74 0.44 0.56
CA LYS A 260 24.21 -0.57 -0.39
C LYS A 260 23.43 -0.53 -1.70
N ALA A 261 22.12 -0.36 -1.68
CA ALA A 261 21.30 -0.22 -2.89
C ALA A 261 21.69 1.00 -3.73
N VAL A 262 21.97 2.13 -3.08
CA VAL A 262 22.39 3.38 -3.74
C VAL A 262 23.76 3.26 -4.40
N TYR A 263 24.67 2.48 -3.84
CA TYR A 263 26.02 2.25 -4.38
C TYR A 263 26.15 0.96 -5.21
N ASP A 264 25.04 0.32 -5.56
CA ASP A 264 25.01 -0.94 -6.32
C ASP A 264 25.81 -2.10 -5.67
N LEU A 265 25.63 -2.28 -4.36
CA LEU A 265 26.30 -3.30 -3.55
C LEU A 265 25.36 -4.43 -3.10
N LEU A 266 24.19 -4.58 -3.74
CA LEU A 266 23.15 -5.59 -3.44
C LEU A 266 22.86 -6.52 -4.62
#